data_AF-A0A8S0VRW8-F1
#
_entry.id   AF-A0A8S0VRW8-F1
#
_cell.length_a   1.000
_cell.length_b   1.000
_cell.length_c   1.000
_cell.angle_alpha   90.00
_cell.angle_beta   90.00
_cell.angle_gamma   90.00
#
_symmetry.space_group_name_H-M   'P 1'
#
loop_
_entity.id
_entity.type
_entity.pdbx_description
1 polymer ?
#
loop_
_entity_poly.entity_id
_entity_poly.type
_entity_poly.pdbx_seq_one_letter_code
_entity_poly.pdbx_strand_id
1 'polypeptide(L)'
;MCPLLLKLRSIDDEIAQTQAFLKDLAAHRATLIRDINASHDPFTNLFPTEIASRIFSLCVDEQDESVSENTSKSRSCIPLALASVSRRWQAIAWSTPSLWAVIQFDPDSVRNRSNYQEFLSNWLARSRLQPLSITMNIHQHSPNDQDRLNFYERVIGIINTHSHLWGDLSLNIPLDILSLFKAAPNGTRRHLLRVLSIRSSEYEQVSHAVHFDLESSIAPAPETVSLSSCSFSRIKIDWRNVTRLHITDLNIYECLALFRAAPRLSRIHSSLHP
;
A
#
# COMPACT_ATOMS: atom_id res chain seq x y z
N MET A 1 6.16 -38.91 -38.47
CA MET A 1 5.73 -37.67 -37.78
C MET A 1 4.21 -37.68 -37.71
N CYS A 2 3.58 -37.53 -36.53
CA CYS A 2 2.13 -37.72 -36.35
C CYS A 2 1.32 -36.59 -37.03
N PRO A 3 0.37 -36.87 -37.94
CA PRO A 3 -0.40 -35.83 -38.66
C PRO A 3 -1.20 -34.89 -37.74
N LEU A 4 -1.63 -35.38 -36.58
CA LEU A 4 -2.34 -34.59 -35.58
C LEU A 4 -1.43 -33.56 -34.90
N LEU A 5 -0.14 -33.88 -34.69
CA LEU A 5 0.84 -32.94 -34.14
C LEU A 5 1.14 -31.80 -35.12
N LEU A 6 1.14 -32.08 -36.42
CA LEU A 6 1.30 -31.04 -37.46
C LEU A 6 0.08 -30.09 -37.51
N LYS A 7 -1.13 -30.64 -37.38
CA LYS A 7 -2.36 -29.84 -37.30
C LYS A 7 -2.42 -28.98 -36.04
N LEU A 8 -2.07 -29.55 -34.89
CA LEU A 8 -2.01 -28.82 -33.62
C LEU A 8 -1.03 -27.64 -33.71
N ARG A 9 0.18 -27.89 -34.22
CA ARG A 9 1.19 -26.85 -34.41
C ARG A 9 0.72 -25.72 -35.33
N SER A 10 0.03 -26.04 -36.41
CA SER A 10 -0.55 -25.03 -37.31
C SER A 10 -1.61 -24.16 -36.63
N ILE A 11 -2.44 -24.74 -35.75
CA ILE A 11 -3.43 -24.00 -34.97
C ILE A 11 -2.73 -23.11 -33.93
N ASP A 12 -1.71 -23.63 -33.25
CA ASP A 12 -0.92 -22.85 -32.28
C ASP A 12 -0.24 -21.64 -32.96
N ASP A 13 0.29 -21.82 -34.17
CA ASP A 13 0.89 -20.75 -34.97
C ASP A 13 -0.16 -19.68 -35.37
N GLU A 14 -1.37 -20.08 -35.75
CA GLU A 14 -2.48 -19.17 -36.09
C GLU A 14 -3.00 -18.40 -34.86
N ILE A 15 -3.10 -19.07 -33.71
CA ILE A 15 -3.43 -18.44 -32.43
C ILE A 15 -2.38 -17.37 -32.08
N ALA A 16 -1.09 -17.71 -32.19
CA ALA A 16 -0.01 -16.78 -31.89
C ALA A 16 -0.02 -15.56 -32.83
N GLN A 17 -0.23 -15.76 -34.13
CA GLN A 17 -0.35 -14.65 -35.10
C GLN A 17 -1.56 -13.76 -34.79
N THR A 18 -2.71 -14.36 -34.50
CA THR A 18 -3.93 -13.60 -34.19
C THR A 18 -3.77 -12.78 -32.91
N GLN A 19 -3.15 -13.36 -31.87
CA GLN A 19 -2.84 -12.65 -30.63
C GLN A 19 -1.87 -11.49 -30.86
N ALA A 20 -0.86 -11.66 -31.71
CA ALA A 20 0.07 -10.59 -32.07
C ALA A 20 -0.62 -9.45 -32.83
N PHE A 21 -1.47 -9.77 -33.81
CA PHE A 21 -2.24 -8.78 -34.57
C PHE A 21 -3.23 -8.01 -33.70
N LEU A 22 -3.93 -8.69 -32.79
CA LEU A 22 -4.84 -8.06 -31.84
C LEU A 22 -4.09 -7.10 -30.91
N LYS A 23 -2.90 -7.50 -30.43
CA LYS A 23 -2.04 -6.64 -29.61
C LYS A 23 -1.61 -5.37 -30.36
N ASP A 24 -1.30 -5.49 -31.65
CA ASP A 24 -0.94 -4.34 -32.50
C ASP A 24 -2.12 -3.38 -32.71
N LEU A 25 -3.29 -3.91 -33.10
CA LEU A 25 -4.52 -3.11 -33.22
C LEU A 25 -4.90 -2.42 -31.91
N ALA A 26 -4.75 -3.09 -30.76
CA ALA A 26 -5.00 -2.52 -29.45
C ALA A 26 -4.04 -1.35 -29.14
N ALA A 27 -2.76 -1.48 -29.49
CA ALA A 27 -1.77 -0.42 -29.35
C ALA A 27 -2.06 0.76 -30.29
N HIS A 28 -2.50 0.49 -31.52
CA HIS A 28 -2.90 1.52 -32.48
C HIS A 28 -4.14 2.28 -31.99
N ARG A 29 -5.17 1.57 -31.53
CA ARG A 29 -6.37 2.15 -30.92
C ARG A 29 -6.03 3.02 -29.70
N ALA A 30 -5.16 2.54 -28.81
CA ALA A 30 -4.73 3.31 -27.65
C ALA A 30 -4.00 4.60 -28.05
N THR A 31 -3.25 4.56 -29.16
CA THR A 31 -2.59 5.75 -29.71
C THR A 31 -3.60 6.76 -30.26
N LEU A 32 -4.56 6.31 -31.06
CA LEU A 32 -5.62 7.19 -31.59
C LEU A 32 -6.45 7.84 -30.49
N ILE A 33 -6.86 7.07 -29.47
CA ILE A 33 -7.61 7.62 -28.31
C ILE A 33 -6.79 8.71 -27.62
N ARG A 34 -5.49 8.47 -27.42
CA ARG A 34 -4.58 9.42 -26.80
C ARG A 34 -4.41 10.71 -27.62
N ASP A 35 -4.35 10.60 -28.94
CA ASP A 35 -4.21 11.76 -29.83
C ASP A 35 -5.52 12.58 -29.89
N ILE A 36 -6.68 11.91 -29.94
CA ILE A 36 -8.01 12.54 -29.81
C ILE A 36 -8.13 13.26 -28.47
N ASN A 37 -7.72 12.62 -27.38
CA ASN A 37 -7.75 13.25 -26.05
C ASN A 37 -6.84 14.48 -26.03
N ALA A 38 -5.64 14.43 -26.62
CA ALA A 38 -4.74 15.58 -26.66
C ALA A 38 -5.31 16.76 -27.47
N SER A 39 -6.01 16.51 -28.58
CA SER A 39 -6.63 17.57 -29.39
C SER A 39 -7.88 18.16 -28.73
N HIS A 40 -8.52 17.41 -27.83
CA HIS A 40 -9.77 17.80 -27.17
C HIS A 40 -9.64 18.04 -25.66
N ASP A 41 -8.43 18.08 -25.09
CA ASP A 41 -8.20 18.28 -23.65
C ASP A 41 -8.33 19.78 -23.29
N PRO A 42 -9.48 20.25 -22.79
CA PRO A 42 -9.62 21.64 -22.41
C PRO A 42 -8.88 21.86 -21.09
N PHE A 43 -8.83 20.85 -20.22
CA PHE A 43 -8.40 20.93 -18.85
C PHE A 43 -6.92 21.31 -18.73
N THR A 44 -6.02 20.63 -19.43
CA THR A 44 -4.58 20.98 -19.34
C THR A 44 -4.17 22.19 -20.15
N ASN A 45 -5.04 22.66 -21.04
CA ASN A 45 -4.85 23.91 -21.79
C ASN A 45 -5.41 25.13 -21.04
N LEU A 46 -6.42 24.93 -20.18
CA LEU A 46 -7.05 25.97 -19.37
C LEU A 46 -6.26 26.27 -18.09
N PHE A 47 -5.66 25.25 -17.48
CA PHE A 47 -5.04 25.39 -16.17
C PHE A 47 -3.51 25.27 -16.22
N PRO A 48 -2.78 26.11 -15.45
CA PRO A 48 -1.38 25.86 -15.16
C PRO A 48 -1.15 24.47 -14.55
N THR A 49 0.07 23.95 -14.72
CA THR A 49 0.46 22.62 -14.22
C THR A 49 0.20 22.46 -12.72
N GLU A 50 0.38 23.53 -11.95
CA GLU A 50 0.24 23.61 -10.51
C GLU A 50 -1.22 23.42 -10.07
N ILE A 51 -2.17 23.96 -10.84
CA ILE A 51 -3.60 23.82 -10.55
C ILE A 51 -4.04 22.40 -10.93
N ALA A 52 -3.60 21.90 -12.08
CA ALA A 52 -3.88 20.53 -12.50
C ALA A 52 -3.31 19.49 -11.51
N SER A 53 -2.09 19.67 -11.02
CA SER A 53 -1.47 18.77 -10.02
C SER A 53 -2.20 18.81 -8.68
N ARG A 54 -2.70 20.00 -8.27
CA ARG A 54 -3.52 20.13 -7.07
C ARG A 54 -4.85 19.39 -7.21
N ILE A 55 -5.53 19.55 -8.34
CA ILE A 55 -6.78 18.83 -8.65
C ILE A 55 -6.54 17.32 -8.64
N PHE A 56 -5.49 16.85 -9.30
CA PHE A 56 -5.15 15.42 -9.31
C PHE A 56 -4.92 14.89 -7.89
N SER A 57 -4.30 15.70 -7.02
CA SER A 57 -4.06 15.29 -5.62
C SER A 57 -5.37 15.16 -4.85
N LEU A 58 -6.33 16.06 -5.08
CA LEU A 58 -7.66 15.97 -4.49
C LEU A 58 -8.40 14.70 -4.95
N CYS A 59 -8.23 14.26 -6.20
CA CYS A 59 -8.81 13.01 -6.66
C CYS A 59 -8.33 11.78 -5.85
N VAL A 60 -7.13 11.84 -5.28
CA VAL A 60 -6.57 10.77 -4.43
C VAL A 60 -7.08 10.89 -2.98
N ASP A 61 -7.29 12.12 -2.50
CA ASP A 61 -7.70 12.42 -1.12
C ASP A 61 -9.22 12.29 -0.85
N GLU A 62 -10.10 12.62 -1.82
CA GLU A 62 -11.55 12.83 -1.62
C GLU A 62 -12.44 11.57 -1.50
N GLN A 63 -11.90 10.35 -1.35
CA GLN A 63 -12.77 9.18 -1.09
C GLN A 63 -13.03 8.98 0.41
N ASP A 64 -14.07 9.68 0.87
CA ASP A 64 -14.73 9.60 2.19
C ASP A 64 -14.97 8.16 2.69
N GLU A 65 -14.93 8.00 4.01
CA GLU A 65 -15.20 6.76 4.76
C GLU A 65 -16.64 6.19 4.59
N SER A 66 -17.51 6.85 3.81
CA SER A 66 -18.94 6.52 3.71
C SER A 66 -19.35 5.77 2.44
N VAL A 67 -18.42 5.36 1.57
CA VAL A 67 -18.76 4.61 0.34
C VAL A 67 -18.32 3.16 0.47
N SER A 68 -19.31 2.26 0.41
CA SER A 68 -19.26 0.80 0.52
C SER A 68 -17.92 0.11 0.22
N GLU A 69 -17.62 -0.95 0.98
CA GLU A 69 -16.44 -1.84 0.90
C GLU A 69 -16.04 -2.38 -0.49
N ASN A 70 -16.86 -2.14 -1.52
CA ASN A 70 -16.63 -2.58 -2.89
C ASN A 70 -15.77 -1.61 -3.74
N THR A 71 -15.47 -0.39 -3.27
CA THR A 71 -14.69 0.62 -4.01
C THR A 71 -13.23 0.74 -3.57
N SER A 72 -12.78 0.04 -2.52
CA SER A 72 -11.39 0.10 -2.01
C SER A 72 -10.31 -0.34 -3.01
N LYS A 73 -10.68 -0.91 -4.18
CA LYS A 73 -9.75 -1.12 -5.31
C LYS A 73 -9.39 0.18 -6.06
N SER A 74 -9.98 1.32 -5.70
CA SER A 74 -9.96 2.55 -6.50
C SER A 74 -8.70 3.40 -6.29
N ARG A 75 -8.18 3.60 -5.06
CA ARG A 75 -7.15 4.64 -4.82
C ARG A 75 -5.81 4.37 -5.51
N SER A 76 -5.31 3.13 -5.47
CA SER A 76 -4.03 2.75 -6.09
C SER A 76 -4.00 2.87 -7.62
N CYS A 77 -5.15 2.94 -8.28
CA CYS A 77 -5.22 3.04 -9.74
C CYS A 77 -5.38 4.47 -10.25
N ILE A 78 -5.76 5.43 -9.39
CA ILE A 78 -6.03 6.82 -9.79
C ILE A 78 -4.83 7.47 -10.47
N PRO A 79 -3.59 7.40 -9.94
CA PRO A 79 -2.43 8.00 -10.61
C PRO A 79 -2.19 7.44 -12.01
N LEU A 80 -2.43 6.15 -12.21
CA LEU A 80 -2.28 5.48 -13.51
C LEU A 80 -3.41 5.84 -14.47
N ALA A 81 -4.65 5.98 -13.96
CA ALA A 81 -5.80 6.41 -14.73
C ALA A 81 -5.64 7.86 -15.19
N LEU A 82 -5.17 8.76 -14.31
CA LEU A 82 -4.83 10.12 -14.68
C LEU A 82 -3.72 10.14 -15.74
N ALA A 83 -2.69 9.30 -15.57
CA ALA A 83 -1.58 9.21 -16.51
C ALA A 83 -1.93 8.59 -17.88
N SER A 84 -3.10 7.95 -18.03
CA SER A 84 -3.50 7.31 -19.29
C SER A 84 -4.33 8.20 -20.21
N VAL A 85 -4.78 9.37 -19.74
CA VAL A 85 -5.69 10.27 -20.49
C VAL A 85 -4.99 10.91 -21.70
N SER A 86 -3.92 11.67 -21.49
CA SER A 86 -3.15 12.36 -22.54
C SER A 86 -1.67 12.45 -22.15
N ARG A 87 -0.78 12.77 -23.11
CA ARG A 87 0.66 12.96 -22.80
C ARG A 87 0.88 14.06 -21.76
N ARG A 88 0.02 15.07 -21.76
CA ARG A 88 0.11 16.19 -20.82
C ARG A 88 -0.31 15.75 -19.42
N TRP A 89 -1.42 15.03 -19.28
CA TRP A 89 -1.83 14.45 -17.99
C TRP A 89 -0.78 13.46 -17.47
N GLN A 90 -0.21 12.64 -18.34
CA GLN A 90 0.89 11.74 -18.00
C GLN A 90 2.07 12.50 -17.40
N ALA A 91 2.53 13.57 -18.05
CA ALA A 91 3.64 14.39 -17.56
C ALA A 91 3.32 15.04 -16.20
N ILE A 92 2.10 15.54 -16.01
CA ILE A 92 1.66 16.15 -14.74
C ILE A 92 1.60 15.08 -13.65
N ALA A 93 0.94 13.95 -13.90
CA ALA A 93 0.81 12.86 -12.93
C ALA A 93 2.18 12.31 -12.52
N TRP A 94 3.10 12.12 -13.49
CA TRP A 94 4.45 11.60 -13.23
C TRP A 94 5.34 12.60 -12.48
N SER A 95 5.07 13.90 -12.60
CA SER A 95 5.82 14.95 -11.91
C SER A 95 5.22 15.38 -10.57
N THR A 96 4.07 14.83 -10.18
CA THR A 96 3.34 15.17 -8.94
C THR A 96 3.54 14.06 -7.89
N PRO A 97 4.45 14.22 -6.92
CA PRO A 97 4.84 13.12 -6.02
C PRO A 97 3.73 12.67 -5.07
N SER A 98 2.84 13.59 -4.65
CA SER A 98 1.73 13.30 -3.74
C SER A 98 0.79 12.22 -4.27
N LEU A 99 0.62 12.11 -5.60
CA LEU A 99 -0.22 11.07 -6.20
C LEU A 99 0.29 9.66 -5.93
N TRP A 100 1.60 9.51 -5.79
CA TRP A 100 2.26 8.22 -5.60
C TRP A 100 2.53 7.91 -4.12
N ALA A 101 2.11 8.79 -3.21
CA ALA A 101 2.31 8.62 -1.78
C ALA A 101 1.35 7.61 -1.14
N VAL A 102 0.27 7.23 -1.84
CA VAL A 102 -0.71 6.24 -1.36
C VAL A 102 -0.40 4.87 -1.96
N ILE A 103 -0.35 3.84 -1.12
CA ILE A 103 -0.12 2.45 -1.50
C ILE A 103 -1.18 1.60 -0.81
N GLN A 104 -2.04 0.96 -1.60
CA GLN A 104 -2.92 -0.09 -1.11
C GLN A 104 -2.46 -1.42 -1.70
N PHE A 105 -2.04 -2.33 -0.82
CA PHE A 105 -1.62 -3.66 -1.18
C PHE A 105 -2.63 -4.69 -0.70
N ASP A 106 -3.24 -5.35 -1.67
CA ASP A 106 -4.03 -6.56 -1.48
C ASP A 106 -3.37 -7.68 -2.30
N PRO A 107 -2.57 -8.55 -1.67
CA PRO A 107 -1.86 -9.61 -2.37
C PRO A 107 -2.77 -10.67 -3.00
N ASP A 108 -4.00 -10.83 -2.50
CA ASP A 108 -4.98 -11.74 -3.10
C ASP A 108 -5.46 -11.22 -4.47
N SER A 109 -5.32 -9.92 -4.71
CA SER A 109 -5.62 -9.29 -6.00
C SER A 109 -4.46 -9.35 -7.02
N VAL A 110 -3.24 -9.69 -6.59
CA VAL A 110 -2.05 -9.65 -7.45
C VAL A 110 -1.97 -10.89 -8.33
N ARG A 111 -2.42 -10.74 -9.59
CA ARG A 111 -2.37 -11.79 -10.61
C ARG A 111 -0.95 -12.16 -11.05
N ASN A 112 -0.03 -11.19 -11.06
CA ASN A 112 1.35 -11.39 -11.51
C ASN A 112 2.35 -10.87 -10.46
N ARG A 113 2.88 -11.80 -9.66
CA ARG A 113 3.80 -11.50 -8.57
C ARG A 113 5.21 -11.14 -9.04
N SER A 114 5.64 -11.57 -10.22
CA SER A 114 7.03 -11.34 -10.68
C SER A 114 7.30 -9.88 -10.99
N ASN A 115 6.32 -9.17 -11.55
CA ASN A 115 6.48 -7.77 -11.96
C ASN A 115 6.11 -6.77 -10.86
N TYR A 116 5.49 -7.25 -9.76
CA TYR A 116 4.98 -6.37 -8.72
C TYR A 116 6.09 -5.63 -7.96
N GLN A 117 7.27 -6.24 -7.81
CA GLN A 117 8.41 -5.61 -7.13
C GLN A 117 8.95 -4.40 -7.89
N GLU A 118 9.11 -4.54 -9.21
CA GLU A 118 9.54 -3.44 -10.08
C GLU A 118 8.48 -2.33 -10.10
N PHE A 119 7.21 -2.72 -10.21
CA PHE A 119 6.09 -1.79 -10.12
C PHE A 119 6.12 -0.99 -8.81
N LEU A 120 6.23 -1.65 -7.67
CA LEU A 120 6.26 -1.02 -6.35
C LEU A 120 7.49 -0.13 -6.15
N SER A 121 8.65 -0.57 -6.62
CA SER A 121 9.88 0.23 -6.55
C SER A 121 9.77 1.50 -7.37
N ASN A 122 9.22 1.39 -8.59
CA ASN A 122 8.95 2.55 -9.45
C ASN A 122 7.89 3.48 -8.86
N TRP A 123 6.88 2.92 -8.18
CA TRP A 123 5.85 3.68 -7.47
C TRP A 123 6.45 4.50 -6.33
N LEU A 124 7.24 3.86 -5.46
CA LEU A 124 7.93 4.51 -4.34
C LEU A 124 8.98 5.53 -4.79
N ALA A 125 9.68 5.29 -5.90
CA ALA A 125 10.60 6.28 -6.45
C ALA A 125 9.88 7.60 -6.84
N ARG A 126 8.61 7.52 -7.26
CA ARG A 126 7.81 8.69 -7.67
C ARG A 126 7.25 9.49 -6.50
N SER A 127 7.01 8.85 -5.35
CA SER A 127 6.54 9.56 -4.14
C SER A 127 7.60 10.47 -3.54
N ARG A 128 8.88 10.27 -3.89
CA ARG A 128 10.03 11.07 -3.43
C ARG A 128 10.11 11.10 -1.90
N LEU A 129 10.03 12.29 -1.30
CA LEU A 129 10.12 12.51 0.15
C LEU A 129 8.75 12.78 0.80
N GLN A 130 7.65 12.44 0.11
CA GLN A 130 6.31 12.60 0.67
C GLN A 130 6.04 11.59 1.79
N PRO A 131 5.28 11.96 2.84
CA PRO A 131 4.76 11.00 3.80
C PRO A 131 3.90 9.94 3.09
N LEU A 132 4.21 8.67 3.30
CA LEU A 132 3.53 7.56 2.65
C LEU A 132 2.30 7.12 3.45
N SER A 133 1.18 6.93 2.76
CA SER A 133 -0.02 6.29 3.31
C SER A 133 -0.09 4.86 2.78
N ILE A 134 0.17 3.89 3.63
CA ILE A 134 0.29 2.48 3.26
C ILE A 134 -0.83 1.69 3.94
N THR A 135 -1.65 1.03 3.15
CA THR A 135 -2.67 0.07 3.61
C THR A 135 -2.32 -1.32 3.10
N MET A 136 -2.25 -2.31 3.98
CA MET A 136 -2.01 -3.70 3.62
C MET A 136 -3.07 -4.60 4.26
N ASN A 137 -3.79 -5.36 3.44
CA ASN A 137 -4.79 -6.31 3.90
C ASN A 137 -4.40 -7.73 3.45
N ILE A 138 -4.27 -8.65 4.41
CA ILE A 138 -3.96 -10.07 4.16
C ILE A 138 -4.96 -10.89 4.97
N HIS A 139 -5.98 -11.42 4.31
CA HIS A 139 -7.05 -12.18 4.96
C HIS A 139 -6.82 -13.70 4.89
N GLN A 140 -6.07 -14.16 3.88
CA GLN A 140 -5.78 -15.57 3.65
C GLN A 140 -4.28 -15.80 3.70
N HIS A 141 -3.82 -16.36 4.83
CA HIS A 141 -2.46 -16.82 5.01
C HIS A 141 -2.47 -18.29 5.45
N SER A 142 -1.81 -19.14 4.66
CA SER A 142 -1.43 -20.47 5.10
C SER A 142 0.05 -20.43 5.43
N PRO A 143 0.47 -20.71 6.68
CA PRO A 143 1.88 -20.75 7.06
C PRO A 143 2.72 -21.74 6.22
N ASN A 144 2.04 -22.70 5.56
CA ASN A 144 2.68 -23.71 4.72
C ASN A 144 2.87 -23.26 3.25
N ASP A 145 2.35 -22.08 2.86
CA ASP A 145 2.53 -21.53 1.51
C ASP A 145 3.79 -20.67 1.45
N GLN A 146 4.94 -21.34 1.28
CA GLN A 146 6.25 -20.69 1.24
C GLN A 146 6.38 -19.68 0.10
N ASP A 147 5.72 -19.91 -1.04
CA ASP A 147 5.77 -19.00 -2.19
C ASP A 147 5.06 -17.67 -1.89
N ARG A 148 3.94 -17.73 -1.16
CA ARG A 148 3.26 -16.52 -0.64
C ARG A 148 4.11 -15.81 0.39
N LEU A 149 4.70 -16.52 1.34
CA LEU A 149 5.56 -15.92 2.36
C LEU A 149 6.76 -15.21 1.73
N ASN A 150 7.47 -15.87 0.81
CA ASN A 150 8.58 -15.29 0.04
C ASN A 150 8.14 -14.06 -0.76
N PHE A 151 6.88 -14.00 -1.21
CA PHE A 151 6.34 -12.81 -1.88
C PHE A 151 6.12 -11.66 -0.89
N TYR A 152 5.57 -11.91 0.29
CA TYR A 152 5.40 -10.89 1.33
C TYR A 152 6.73 -10.34 1.81
N GLU A 153 7.72 -11.19 2.09
CA GLU A 153 9.05 -10.76 2.50
C GLU A 153 9.69 -9.80 1.50
N ARG A 154 9.57 -10.09 0.20
CA ARG A 154 10.11 -9.22 -0.86
C ARG A 154 9.37 -7.88 -0.93
N VAL A 155 8.04 -7.89 -0.87
CA VAL A 155 7.22 -6.67 -0.93
C VAL A 155 7.44 -5.79 0.30
N ILE A 156 7.37 -6.38 1.50
CA ILE A 156 7.57 -5.69 2.77
C ILE A 156 9.03 -5.21 2.88
N GLY A 157 9.99 -5.99 2.39
CA GLY A 157 11.39 -5.57 2.28
C GLY A 157 11.55 -4.26 1.52
N ILE A 158 10.88 -4.10 0.37
CA ILE A 158 10.87 -2.84 -0.39
C ILE A 158 10.22 -1.72 0.44
N ILE A 159 9.07 -1.97 1.06
CA ILE A 159 8.35 -0.98 1.89
C ILE A 159 9.21 -0.50 3.07
N ASN A 160 9.94 -1.41 3.73
CA ASN A 160 10.83 -1.12 4.86
C ASN A 160 11.97 -0.18 4.48
N THR A 161 12.47 -0.21 3.24
CA THR A 161 13.52 0.73 2.78
C THR A 161 13.07 2.20 2.85
N HIS A 162 11.75 2.44 2.82
CA HIS A 162 11.13 3.76 2.93
C HIS A 162 10.45 4.00 4.30
N SER A 163 10.77 3.21 5.32
CA SER A 163 10.16 3.30 6.66
C SER A 163 10.19 4.70 7.29
N HIS A 164 11.27 5.45 7.09
CA HIS A 164 11.39 6.83 7.55
C HIS A 164 10.33 7.78 6.95
N LEU A 165 9.75 7.44 5.80
CA LEU A 165 8.72 8.23 5.12
C LEU A 165 7.31 7.74 5.44
N TRP A 166 7.11 6.64 6.18
CA TRP A 166 5.76 6.22 6.53
C TRP A 166 5.07 7.33 7.31
N GLY A 167 3.93 7.80 6.83
CA GLY A 167 3.09 8.81 7.47
C GLY A 167 1.87 8.18 8.12
N ASP A 168 1.13 7.39 7.36
CA ASP A 168 -0.03 6.65 7.83
C ASP A 168 0.16 5.18 7.45
N LEU A 169 0.22 4.28 8.43
CA LEU A 169 0.42 2.84 8.22
C LEU A 169 -0.79 2.09 8.77
N SER A 170 -1.55 1.42 7.90
CA SER A 170 -2.71 0.61 8.25
C SER A 170 -2.53 -0.84 7.81
N LEU A 171 -2.37 -1.74 8.77
CA LEU A 171 -2.08 -3.15 8.55
C LEU A 171 -3.23 -3.98 9.08
N ASN A 172 -3.82 -4.80 8.21
CA ASN A 172 -4.77 -5.84 8.57
C ASN A 172 -4.20 -7.19 8.14
N ILE A 173 -3.30 -7.73 8.96
CA ILE A 173 -2.42 -8.84 8.57
C ILE A 173 -2.17 -9.79 9.76
N PRO A 174 -1.84 -11.07 9.50
CA PRO A 174 -1.38 -12.00 10.52
C PRO A 174 -0.10 -11.54 11.23
N LEU A 175 0.09 -11.97 12.49
CA LEU A 175 1.20 -11.54 13.35
C LEU A 175 2.58 -11.91 12.79
N ASP A 176 2.74 -13.12 12.25
CA ASP A 176 3.96 -13.58 11.61
C ASP A 176 4.37 -12.66 10.45
N ILE A 177 3.41 -12.19 9.65
CA ILE A 177 3.66 -11.19 8.60
C ILE A 177 3.94 -9.80 9.18
N LEU A 178 3.26 -9.41 10.26
CA LEU A 178 3.51 -8.15 10.97
C LEU A 178 4.98 -8.03 11.42
N SER A 179 5.60 -9.14 11.81
CA SER A 179 7.02 -9.21 12.22
C SER A 179 8.03 -8.85 11.11
N LEU A 180 7.59 -8.89 9.85
CA LEU A 180 8.42 -8.54 8.70
C LEU A 180 8.59 -7.02 8.55
N PHE A 181 7.70 -6.21 9.15
CA PHE A 181 7.81 -4.76 9.12
C PHE A 181 8.88 -4.29 10.10
N LYS A 182 9.89 -3.60 9.57
CA LYS A 182 11.07 -3.16 10.32
C LYS A 182 11.52 -1.78 9.87
N ALA A 183 12.14 -1.04 10.79
CA ALA A 183 12.81 0.20 10.44
C ALA A 183 14.04 -0.08 9.57
N ALA A 184 14.34 0.81 8.63
CA ALA A 184 15.56 0.71 7.83
C ALA A 184 16.79 0.89 8.73
N PRO A 185 17.83 0.04 8.60
CA PRO A 185 18.97 0.00 9.54
C PRO A 185 19.82 1.29 9.57
N ASN A 186 19.64 2.20 8.61
CA ASN A 186 20.51 3.37 8.41
C ASN A 186 19.83 4.71 8.73
N GLY A 187 18.74 4.71 9.50
CA GLY A 187 17.92 5.89 9.76
C GLY A 187 18.46 6.82 10.83
N THR A 188 19.36 7.75 10.48
CA THR A 188 19.55 9.01 11.24
C THR A 188 18.45 10.04 10.96
N ARG A 189 17.50 9.69 10.08
CA ARG A 189 16.41 10.55 9.63
C ARG A 189 15.21 10.41 10.55
N ARG A 190 14.53 11.54 10.79
CA ARG A 190 13.27 11.59 11.54
C ARG A 190 12.19 10.81 10.78
N HIS A 191 11.48 9.92 11.49
CA HIS A 191 10.30 9.23 10.96
C HIS A 191 9.11 10.19 10.85
N LEU A 192 8.31 10.01 9.81
CA LEU A 192 7.10 10.81 9.55
C LEU A 192 5.82 10.17 10.10
N LEU A 193 5.93 9.04 10.81
CA LEU A 193 4.78 8.22 11.20
C LEU A 193 3.89 8.99 12.18
N ARG A 194 2.65 9.22 11.76
CA ARG A 194 1.62 9.97 12.48
C ARG A 194 0.47 9.06 12.90
N VAL A 195 0.06 8.15 12.01
CA VAL A 195 -1.03 7.20 12.26
C VAL A 195 -0.52 5.78 12.09
N LEU A 196 -0.74 4.96 13.11
CA LEU A 196 -0.48 3.52 13.09
C LEU A 196 -1.79 2.78 13.39
N SER A 197 -2.25 1.95 12.47
CA SER A 197 -3.40 1.07 12.66
C SER A 197 -2.95 -0.36 12.41
N ILE A 198 -3.13 -1.23 13.40
CA ILE A 198 -2.80 -2.65 13.31
C ILE A 198 -4.03 -3.44 13.74
N ARG A 199 -4.54 -4.24 12.81
CA ARG A 199 -5.51 -5.29 13.05
C ARG A 199 -4.85 -6.62 12.72
N SER A 200 -4.92 -7.59 13.62
CA SER A 200 -4.35 -8.90 13.37
C SER A 200 -5.37 -10.00 13.56
N SER A 201 -5.43 -10.96 12.63
CA SER A 201 -6.16 -12.20 12.87
C SER A 201 -5.23 -13.16 13.61
N GLU A 202 -5.54 -13.48 14.86
CA GLU A 202 -4.79 -14.47 15.61
C GLU A 202 -5.00 -15.85 14.99
N TYR A 203 -3.90 -16.48 14.54
CA TYR A 203 -3.85 -17.94 14.46
C TYR A 203 -3.30 -18.43 15.79
N GLU A 204 -3.99 -19.37 16.43
CA GLU A 204 -3.74 -19.87 17.81
C GLU A 204 -2.33 -20.43 18.08
N GLN A 205 -1.43 -20.42 17.09
CA GLN A 205 -0.12 -21.08 17.12
C GLN A 205 1.08 -20.11 17.12
N VAL A 206 0.87 -18.78 17.11
CA VAL A 206 1.99 -17.83 17.02
C VAL A 206 2.64 -17.61 18.39
N SER A 207 3.94 -17.90 18.47
CA SER A 207 4.81 -17.67 19.64
C SER A 207 4.70 -16.24 20.20
N HIS A 208 4.79 -16.11 21.52
CA HIS A 208 4.77 -14.83 22.25
C HIS A 208 5.87 -13.82 21.82
N ALA A 209 6.88 -14.26 21.06
CA ALA A 209 8.04 -13.46 20.66
C ALA A 209 7.82 -12.56 19.42
N VAL A 210 6.63 -12.58 18.81
CA VAL A 210 6.36 -11.76 17.61
C VAL A 210 6.08 -10.31 17.99
N HIS A 211 6.94 -9.41 17.49
CA HIS A 211 6.87 -7.98 17.74
C HIS A 211 6.88 -7.19 16.42
N PHE A 212 6.12 -6.11 16.41
CA PHE A 212 6.28 -5.04 15.42
C PHE A 212 7.36 -4.11 15.94
N ASP A 213 8.50 -4.11 15.28
CA ASP A 213 9.69 -3.46 15.80
C ASP A 213 10.28 -2.46 14.81
N LEU A 214 10.27 -1.19 15.24
CA LEU A 214 10.89 -0.10 14.52
C LEU A 214 12.16 0.40 15.26
N GLU A 215 12.86 -0.54 15.92
CA GLU A 215 14.19 -0.39 16.50
C GLU A 215 15.14 0.32 15.51
N SER A 216 15.26 1.61 15.71
CA SER A 216 16.19 2.51 15.06
C SER A 216 16.69 3.47 16.12
N SER A 217 17.78 4.19 15.86
CA SER A 217 18.32 5.17 16.81
C SER A 217 17.28 6.23 17.22
N ILE A 218 16.21 6.41 16.44
CA ILE A 218 15.06 7.24 16.75
C ILE A 218 13.80 6.43 16.47
N ALA A 219 13.18 5.85 17.49
CA ALA A 219 11.90 5.16 17.32
C ALA A 219 10.81 6.12 16.80
N PRO A 220 9.89 5.66 15.93
CA PRO A 220 8.79 6.47 15.46
C PRO A 220 7.81 6.79 16.59
N ALA A 221 7.27 8.01 16.57
CA ALA A 221 6.43 8.55 17.63
C ALA A 221 5.07 9.02 17.09
N PRO A 222 4.16 8.09 16.72
CA PRO A 222 2.88 8.43 16.12
C PRO A 222 1.98 9.20 17.09
N GLU A 223 1.06 9.98 16.53
CA GLU A 223 0.06 10.74 17.28
C GLU A 223 -1.20 9.90 17.55
N THR A 224 -1.54 9.02 16.61
CA THR A 224 -2.74 8.18 16.64
C THR A 224 -2.35 6.72 16.47
N VAL A 225 -2.81 5.88 17.40
CA VAL A 225 -2.60 4.43 17.33
C VAL A 225 -3.95 3.72 17.44
N SER A 226 -4.20 2.75 16.56
CA SER A 226 -5.35 1.85 16.63
C SER A 226 -4.84 0.42 16.64
N LEU A 227 -5.17 -0.34 17.69
CA LEU A 227 -4.81 -1.75 17.82
C LEU A 227 -6.10 -2.58 17.94
N SER A 228 -6.21 -3.60 17.10
CA SER A 228 -7.30 -4.57 17.17
C SER A 228 -6.75 -5.98 17.11
N SER A 229 -7.09 -6.80 18.10
CA SER A 229 -6.58 -8.18 18.21
C SER A 229 -5.04 -8.21 18.18
N CYS A 230 -4.42 -7.22 18.84
CA CYS A 230 -2.98 -7.05 18.95
C CYS A 230 -2.64 -6.35 20.28
N SER A 231 -1.87 -7.03 21.14
CA SER A 231 -1.43 -6.45 22.42
C SER A 231 -0.48 -5.26 22.20
N PHE A 232 -0.70 -4.21 22.99
CA PHE A 232 0.19 -3.04 23.08
C PHE A 232 1.66 -3.44 23.29
N SER A 233 1.91 -4.48 24.09
CA SER A 233 3.27 -4.91 24.46
C SER A 233 4.09 -5.40 23.26
N ARG A 234 3.41 -5.82 22.18
CA ARG A 234 4.02 -6.30 20.93
C ARG A 234 4.45 -5.17 20.00
N ILE A 235 4.05 -3.94 20.26
CA ILE A 235 4.31 -2.79 19.39
C ILE A 235 5.44 -1.94 19.99
N LYS A 236 6.63 -2.00 19.38
CA LYS A 236 7.81 -1.25 19.81
C LYS A 236 7.92 0.06 19.03
N ILE A 237 7.33 1.10 19.61
CA ILE A 237 7.34 2.48 19.13
C ILE A 237 7.57 3.45 20.31
N ASP A 238 7.82 4.71 20.03
CA ASP A 238 7.82 5.76 21.05
C ASP A 238 6.39 6.24 21.35
N TRP A 239 5.86 5.74 22.46
CA TRP A 239 4.50 6.03 22.92
C TRP A 239 4.32 7.45 23.48
N ARG A 240 5.41 8.21 23.71
CA ARG A 240 5.34 9.51 24.40
C ARG A 240 4.53 10.57 23.67
N ASN A 241 4.41 10.45 22.35
CA ASN A 241 3.66 11.40 21.51
C ASN A 241 2.23 10.95 21.19
N VAL A 242 1.82 9.75 21.62
CA VAL A 242 0.48 9.23 21.34
C VAL A 242 -0.56 10.03 22.11
N THR A 243 -1.51 10.63 21.39
CA THR A 243 -2.59 11.45 21.94
C THR A 243 -3.95 10.80 21.79
N ARG A 244 -4.11 9.94 20.76
CA ARG A 244 -5.32 9.20 20.44
C ARG A 244 -5.01 7.71 20.36
N LEU A 245 -5.69 6.91 21.18
CA LEU A 245 -5.59 5.46 21.17
C LEU A 245 -6.96 4.83 20.98
N HIS A 246 -7.05 3.89 20.05
CA HIS A 246 -8.16 2.95 19.94
C HIS A 246 -7.61 1.54 20.20
N ILE A 247 -8.18 0.79 21.13
CA ILE A 247 -7.71 -0.56 21.46
C ILE A 247 -8.86 -1.48 21.85
N THR A 248 -8.98 -2.64 21.20
CA THR A 248 -10.11 -3.56 21.46
C THR A 248 -9.84 -4.54 22.60
N ASP A 249 -8.59 -5.02 22.75
CA ASP A 249 -8.26 -6.13 23.65
C ASP A 249 -7.32 -5.70 24.80
N LEU A 250 -7.61 -4.55 25.40
CA LEU A 250 -6.75 -3.99 26.46
C LEU A 250 -7.01 -4.70 27.81
N ASN A 251 -6.01 -5.41 28.29
CA ASN A 251 -6.01 -6.00 29.63
C ASN A 251 -5.73 -4.93 30.71
N ILE A 252 -6.42 -5.00 31.85
CA ILE A 252 -6.22 -4.08 32.98
C ILE A 252 -4.78 -4.02 33.48
N TYR A 253 -4.03 -5.13 33.40
CA TYR A 253 -2.61 -5.17 33.76
C TYR A 253 -1.72 -4.40 32.77
N GLU A 254 -2.14 -4.32 31.50
CA GLU A 254 -1.44 -3.54 30.46
C GLU A 254 -1.82 -2.05 30.51
N CYS A 255 -3.01 -1.69 31.00
CA CYS A 255 -3.46 -0.30 31.13
C CYS A 255 -2.44 0.59 31.87
N LEU A 256 -1.93 0.12 33.01
CA LEU A 256 -0.97 0.91 33.80
C LEU A 256 0.36 1.08 33.08
N ALA A 257 0.84 0.05 32.38
CA ALA A 257 2.05 0.12 31.57
C ALA A 257 1.87 1.09 30.39
N LEU A 258 0.70 1.04 29.74
CA LEU A 258 0.31 1.93 28.66
C LEU A 258 0.27 3.39 29.11
N PHE A 259 -0.40 3.72 30.22
CA PHE A 259 -0.49 5.10 30.70
C PHE A 259 0.86 5.68 31.12
N ARG A 260 1.77 4.82 31.62
CA ARG A 260 3.16 5.23 31.89
C ARG A 260 3.94 5.51 30.60
N ALA A 261 3.72 4.70 29.55
CA ALA A 261 4.40 4.85 28.27
C ALA A 261 3.86 6.03 27.43
N ALA A 262 2.56 6.32 27.53
CA ALA A 262 1.86 7.36 26.76
C ALA A 262 1.32 8.49 27.67
N PRO A 263 2.19 9.33 28.28
CA PRO A 263 1.78 10.38 29.21
C PRO A 263 0.95 11.51 28.58
N ARG A 264 0.94 11.63 27.23
CA ARG A 264 0.16 12.64 26.49
C ARG A 264 -1.19 12.12 25.99
N LEU A 265 -1.58 10.90 26.38
CA LEU A 265 -2.82 10.29 25.93
C LEU A 265 -4.02 11.11 26.42
N SER A 266 -4.84 11.59 25.50
CA SER A 266 -5.99 12.46 25.78
C SER A 266 -7.33 11.83 25.40
N ARG A 267 -7.32 10.92 24.42
CA ARG A 267 -8.51 10.19 23.97
C ARG A 267 -8.17 8.71 23.91
N ILE A 268 -8.91 7.92 24.68
CA ILE A 268 -8.86 6.46 24.63
C ILE A 268 -10.26 5.95 24.30
N HIS A 269 -10.36 5.10 23.28
CA HIS A 269 -11.56 4.32 22.99
C HIS A 269 -11.21 2.85 23.17
N SER A 270 -11.87 2.18 24.11
CA SER A 270 -11.74 0.75 24.29
C SER A 270 -13.09 0.07 24.17
N SER A 271 -13.16 -0.98 23.36
CA SER A 271 -14.29 -1.90 23.36
C SER A 271 -13.99 -3.01 24.37
N LEU A 272 -14.31 -2.80 25.64
CA LEU A 272 -14.26 -3.88 26.63
C LEU A 272 -15.32 -4.92 26.22
N HIS A 273 -14.92 -6.08 25.72
CA HIS A 273 -15.83 -7.21 25.67
C HIS A 273 -16.09 -7.69 27.12
N PRO A 274 -17.38 -7.82 27.53
CA PRO A 274 -17.74 -8.25 28.87
C PRO A 274 -17.34 -9.69 29.18
#